data_AF-A0A3R7FFE0-F1
#
_entry.id   AF-A0A3R7FFE0-F1
#
_cell.length_a   1.000
_cell.length_b   1.000
_cell.length_c   1.000
_cell.angle_alpha   90.00
_cell.angle_beta   90.00
_cell.angle_gamma   90.00
#
_symmetry.space_group_name_H-M   'P 1'
#
loop_
_entity.id
_entity.type
_entity.pdbx_description
1 polymer ?
#
loop_
_entity_poly.entity_id
_entity_poly.type
_entity_poly.pdbx_seq_one_letter_code
_entity_poly.pdbx_strand_id
1 'polypeptide(L)' 'MDKNSALIIVDVQRDFCQGGALAVPNGDEVVPVLN' A
#
# COMPACT_ATOMS: atom_id res chain seq x y z
N MET A 1 -2.55 6.68 -18.17
CA MET A 1 -3.41 7.59 -17.39
C MET A 1 -3.75 8.77 -18.25
N ASP A 2 -5.01 9.20 -18.26
CA ASP A 2 -5.38 10.47 -18.88
C ASP A 2 -4.90 11.65 -17.99
N LYS A 3 -5.01 12.87 -18.51
CA LYS A 3 -4.57 14.08 -17.83
C LYS A 3 -5.33 14.39 -16.53
N ASN A 4 -6.52 13.80 -16.35
CA ASN A 4 -7.40 14.05 -15.21
C ASN A 4 -7.41 12.86 -14.24
N SER A 5 -6.51 11.89 -14.42
CA SER A 5 -6.37 10.74 -13.55
C SER A 5 -5.45 11.07 -12.38
N ALA A 6 -5.78 10.56 -11.20
CA ALA A 6 -4.93 10.58 -10.02
C ALA A 6 -4.84 9.16 -9.44
N LEU A 7 -3.70 8.85 -8.80
CA LEU A 7 -3.52 7.64 -8.01
C LEU A 7 -3.61 8.02 -6.54
N ILE A 8 -4.49 7.35 -5.81
CA ILE A 8 -4.61 7.46 -4.35
C ILE A 8 -4.10 6.15 -3.77
N ILE A 9 -3.02 6.24 -3.00
CA ILE A 9 -2.47 5.12 -2.23
C ILE A 9 -3.03 5.24 -0.82
N VAL A 10 -3.94 4.33 -0.46
CA VAL A 10 -4.60 4.35 0.84
C VAL A 10 -3.83 3.46 1.79
N ASP A 11 -3.41 4.03 2.92
CA ASP A 11 -2.97 3.31 4.11
C ASP A 11 -1.84 2.28 3.87
N VAL A 12 -0.89 2.59 2.99
CA VAL A 12 0.37 1.84 2.89
C VAL A 12 1.31 2.30 4.01
N GLN A 13 0.95 1.93 5.23
CA GLN A 13 1.66 2.24 6.46
C GLN A 13 2.34 0.98 7.00
N ARG A 14 3.47 1.13 7.69
CA ARG A 14 4.18 0.00 8.32
C ARG A 14 3.29 -0.80 9.28
N ASP A 15 2.36 -0.13 9.95
CA ASP A 15 1.47 -0.78 10.92
C ASP A 15 0.51 -1.79 10.27
N PHE A 16 0.19 -1.62 8.98
CA PHE A 16 -0.65 -2.56 8.23
C PHE A 16 0.16 -3.60 7.42
N CYS A 17 1.49 -3.47 7.46
CA CYS A 17 2.45 -4.39 6.85
C CYS A 17 2.89 -5.49 7.84
N GLN A 18 3.57 -6.54 7.36
CA GLN A 18 4.07 -7.63 8.20
C GLN A 18 4.98 -7.09 9.31
N GLY A 19 4.70 -7.51 10.55
CA GLY A 19 5.42 -7.04 11.74
C GLY A 19 4.92 -5.71 12.30
N GLY A 20 3.92 -5.08 11.67
CA GLY A 20 3.23 -3.90 12.15
C GLY A 20 2.22 -4.17 13.28
N ALA A 21 1.75 -3.10 13.91
CA ALA A 21 0.80 -3.19 15.03
C ALA A 21 -0.59 -3.75 14.64
N LEU A 22 -0.98 -3.65 13.37
CA LEU A 22 -2.21 -4.18 12.79
C LEU A 22 -1.93 -4.83 11.43
N ALA A 23 -0.98 -5.76 11.40
CA ALA A 23 -0.53 -6.40 10.16
C ALA A 23 -1.70 -7.06 9.41
N VAL A 24 -1.87 -6.67 8.14
CA VAL A 24 -2.81 -7.29 7.21
C VAL A 24 -2.12 -8.46 6.52
N PRO A 25 -2.75 -9.64 6.39
CA PRO A 25 -2.16 -10.77 5.66
C PRO A 25 -1.72 -10.36 4.25
N ASN A 26 -0.47 -10.65 3.92
CA ASN A 26 0.18 -10.32 2.64
C ASN A 26 0.19 -8.80 2.31
N GLY A 27 0.05 -7.92 3.31
CA GLY A 27 -0.01 -6.46 3.11
C GLY A 27 1.23 -5.87 2.43
N ASP A 28 2.40 -6.49 2.60
CA ASP A 28 3.65 -6.03 1.96
C ASP A 28 3.73 -6.29 0.46
N GLU A 29 2.96 -7.24 -0.07
CA GLU A 29 3.04 -7.63 -1.48
C GLU A 29 2.63 -6.49 -2.43
N VAL A 30 1.94 -5.45 -1.91
CA VAL A 30 1.57 -4.25 -2.68
C VAL A 30 2.76 -3.32 -2.92
N VAL A 31 3.76 -3.30 -2.04
CA VAL A 31 4.87 -2.32 -2.06
C VAL A 31 5.69 -2.41 -3.36
N PRO A 32 6.08 -3.61 -3.87
CA PRO A 32 6.79 -3.72 -5.14
C PRO A 32 5.98 -3.26 -6.37
N VAL A 33 4.65 -3.31 -6.31
CA VAL A 33 3.78 -2.89 -7.43
C VAL A 33 3.60 -1.37 -7.46
N LEU A 34 3.80 -0.70 -6.32
CA LEU A 34 3.67 0.75 -6.17
C LEU A 34 4.94 1.54 -6.57
N ASN A 35 6.12 0.90 -6.55
CA ASN A 35 7.44 1.51 -6.85
C ASN A 35 7.82 1.38 -8.33
#